data_AF-A0A0M3J8U5-F1
#
_entry.id   AF-A0A0M3J8U5-F1
#
_cell.length_a   1.000
_cell.length_b   1.000
_cell.length_c   1.000
_cell.angle_alpha   90.00
_cell.angle_beta   90.00
_cell.angle_gamma   90.00
#
_symmetry.space_group_name_H-M   'P 1'
#
loop_
_entity.id
_entity.type
_entity.pdbx_description
1 polymer ?
#
loop_
_entity_poly.entity_id
_entity_poly.type
_entity_poly.pdbx_seq_one_letter_code
_entity_poly.pdbx_strand_id
1 'polypeptide(L)'
;MDREMHREQLISVVEKVLKRLTAQVMTPKNVSSVIRKAVGRKADRDRLENAVTKTNEEFTNTAIEEVQELIDEHDVLNLLVESDLLCLSSLPAECYRADHD
;
A
#
# COMPACT_ATOMS: atom_id res chain seq x y z
N MET A 1 17.43 -14.82 5.22
CA MET A 1 16.97 -13.65 4.44
C MET A 1 16.75 -12.53 5.42
N ASP A 2 17.38 -11.39 5.22
CA ASP A 2 17.33 -10.29 6.18
C ASP A 2 15.93 -9.69 6.28
N ARG A 3 15.45 -9.50 7.53
CA ARG A 3 14.17 -8.88 7.88
C ARG A 3 13.98 -7.51 7.19
N GLU A 4 15.09 -6.80 6.99
CA GLU A 4 15.14 -5.53 6.28
C GLU A 4 14.66 -5.65 4.82
N MET A 5 15.07 -6.71 4.11
CA MET A 5 14.67 -6.93 2.72
C MET A 5 13.16 -7.21 2.60
N HIS A 6 12.59 -7.94 3.56
CA HIS A 6 11.13 -8.16 3.61
C HIS A 6 10.37 -6.88 3.93
N ARG A 7 10.91 -6.05 4.83
CA ARG A 7 10.37 -4.72 5.16
C ARG A 7 10.32 -3.83 3.92
N GLU A 8 11.44 -3.68 3.22
CA GLU A 8 11.54 -2.88 2.00
C GLU A 8 10.60 -3.38 0.90
N GLN A 9 10.44 -4.70 0.74
CA GLN A 9 9.52 -5.29 -0.23
C GLN A 9 8.05 -4.98 0.10
N LEU A 10 7.64 -5.11 1.36
CA LEU A 10 6.28 -4.81 1.80
C LEU A 10 5.95 -3.33 1.57
N ILE A 11 6.87 -2.44 1.98
CA ILE A 11 6.75 -1.00 1.74
C ILE A 11 6.62 -0.72 0.23
N SER A 12 7.48 -1.32 -0.60
CA SER A 12 7.42 -1.14 -2.06
C SER A 12 6.06 -1.53 -2.66
N VAL A 13 5.43 -2.60 -2.15
CA VAL A 13 4.09 -3.00 -2.60
C VAL A 13 3.05 -1.97 -2.17
N VAL A 14 3.07 -1.54 -0.91
CA VAL A 14 2.17 -0.51 -0.37
C VAL A 14 2.27 0.77 -1.19
N GLU A 15 3.50 1.25 -1.45
CA GLU A 15 3.71 2.45 -2.26
C GLU A 15 3.09 2.33 -3.65
N LYS A 16 3.29 1.20 -4.33
CA LYS A 16 2.75 0.97 -5.68
C LYS A 16 1.21 0.95 -5.67
N VAL A 17 0.62 0.36 -4.64
CA VAL A 17 -0.84 0.30 -4.47
C VAL A 17 -1.39 1.71 -4.21
N LEU A 18 -0.79 2.46 -3.28
CA LEU A 18 -1.20 3.84 -2.96
C LEU A 18 -1.08 4.76 -4.18
N LYS A 19 0.07 4.75 -4.86
CA LYS A 19 0.30 5.55 -6.09
C LYS A 19 -0.74 5.23 -7.18
N ARG A 20 -1.10 3.95 -7.36
CA ARG A 20 -2.13 3.54 -8.33
C ARG A 20 -3.52 3.99 -7.93
N LEU A 21 -3.88 3.84 -6.64
CA LEU A 21 -5.17 4.27 -6.12
C LEU A 21 -5.36 5.78 -6.23
N THR A 22 -4.37 6.57 -5.79
CA THR A 22 -4.45 8.03 -5.83
C THR A 22 -4.53 8.54 -7.26
N ALA A 23 -3.74 7.98 -8.19
CA ALA A 23 -3.80 8.33 -9.60
C ALA A 23 -5.17 8.05 -10.27
N GLN A 24 -5.89 7.02 -9.82
CA GLN A 24 -7.23 6.70 -10.36
C GLN A 24 -8.34 7.54 -9.73
N VAL A 25 -8.27 7.76 -8.42
CA VAL A 25 -9.34 8.43 -7.65
C VAL A 25 -9.20 9.93 -7.74
N MET A 26 -8.01 10.47 -7.47
CA MET A 26 -7.74 11.90 -7.41
C MET A 26 -7.23 12.43 -8.74
N THR A 27 -8.06 12.34 -9.77
CA THR A 27 -7.80 13.00 -11.05
C THR A 27 -8.39 14.43 -11.06
N PRO A 28 -7.79 15.38 -11.80
CA PRO A 28 -8.35 16.72 -11.96
C PRO A 28 -9.83 16.70 -12.40
N LYS A 29 -10.20 15.74 -13.24
CA LYS A 29 -11.59 15.51 -13.68
C LYS A 29 -12.52 15.15 -12.52
N ASN A 30 -12.12 14.19 -11.68
CA ASN A 30 -12.92 13.75 -10.55
C ASN A 30 -13.06 14.87 -9.51
N VAL A 31 -11.94 15.54 -9.19
CA VAL A 31 -11.94 16.64 -8.23
C VAL A 31 -12.75 17.83 -8.75
N SER A 32 -12.64 18.17 -10.04
CA SER A 32 -13.47 19.22 -10.66
C SER A 32 -14.97 18.89 -10.56
N SER A 33 -15.33 17.62 -10.76
CA SER A 33 -16.71 17.14 -10.63
C SER A 33 -17.23 17.29 -9.20
N VAL A 34 -16.42 16.90 -8.20
CA VAL A 34 -16.76 17.06 -6.77
C VAL A 34 -16.93 18.53 -6.41
N ILE A 35 -15.98 19.40 -6.77
CA ILE A 35 -16.06 20.85 -6.52
C ILE A 35 -17.32 21.43 -7.19
N ARG A 36 -17.59 21.08 -8.44
CA ARG A 36 -18.80 21.57 -9.14
C ARG A 36 -20.07 21.17 -8.40
N LYS A 37 -20.15 19.94 -7.89
CA LYS A 37 -21.30 19.47 -7.10
C LYS A 37 -21.42 20.22 -5.77
N ALA A 38 -20.30 20.53 -5.12
CA ALA A 38 -20.28 21.18 -3.81
C ALA A 38 -20.55 22.68 -3.85
N VAL A 39 -19.92 23.42 -4.77
CA VAL A 39 -19.96 24.89 -4.83
C VAL A 39 -20.61 25.46 -6.08
N GLY A 40 -21.10 24.62 -7.00
CA GLY A 40 -21.85 25.05 -8.19
C GLY A 40 -21.03 25.79 -9.25
N ARG A 41 -19.71 25.97 -9.03
CA ARG A 41 -18.82 26.73 -9.91
C ARG A 41 -17.81 25.82 -10.59
N LYS A 42 -17.40 26.18 -11.81
CA LYS A 42 -16.23 25.57 -12.45
C LYS A 42 -14.97 26.09 -11.78
N ALA A 43 -14.11 25.18 -11.34
CA ALA A 43 -12.75 25.50 -10.95
C ALA A 43 -11.93 25.88 -12.20
N ASP A 44 -10.98 26.80 -12.01
CA ASP A 44 -9.93 27.07 -12.99
C ASP A 44 -9.12 25.80 -13.23
N ARG A 45 -8.97 25.41 -14.50
CA ARG A 45 -8.40 24.10 -14.87
C ARG A 45 -6.94 24.00 -14.47
N ASP A 46 -6.12 25.01 -14.77
CA ASP A 46 -4.67 24.96 -14.56
C ASP A 46 -4.35 25.02 -13.06
N ARG A 47 -5.09 25.84 -12.31
CA ARG A 47 -4.95 25.89 -10.84
C ARG A 47 -5.41 24.59 -10.19
N LEU A 48 -6.48 23.97 -10.70
CA LEU A 48 -6.96 22.69 -10.19
C LEU A 48 -5.99 21.56 -10.49
N GLU A 49 -5.45 21.50 -11.70
CA GLU A 49 -4.51 20.47 -12.11
C GLU A 49 -3.24 20.51 -11.25
N ASN A 50 -2.67 21.70 -11.04
CA ASN A 50 -1.54 21.88 -10.13
C ASN A 50 -1.87 21.51 -8.68
N ALA A 51 -3.05 21.93 -8.17
CA ALA A 51 -3.47 21.60 -6.82
C ALA A 51 -3.65 20.08 -6.62
N VAL A 52 -4.30 19.41 -7.57
CA VAL A 52 -4.54 17.96 -7.49
C VAL A 52 -3.24 17.18 -7.56
N THR A 53 -2.31 17.55 -8.45
CA THR A 53 -1.00 16.90 -8.52
C THR A 53 -0.22 17.05 -7.21
N LYS A 54 -0.13 18.28 -6.69
CA LYS A 54 0.59 18.53 -5.43
C LYS A 54 -0.05 17.83 -4.24
N THR A 55 -1.37 17.88 -4.12
CA THR A 55 -2.09 17.18 -3.05
C THR A 55 -1.94 15.66 -3.18
N ASN A 56 -1.91 15.11 -4.39
CA ASN A 56 -1.67 13.68 -4.58
C ASN A 56 -0.29 13.25 -4.10
N GLU A 57 0.74 14.03 -4.43
CA GLU A 57 2.11 13.76 -3.98
C GLU A 57 2.22 13.83 -2.45
N GLU A 58 1.73 14.92 -1.84
CA GLU A 58 1.74 15.09 -0.38
C GLU A 58 0.95 13.98 0.32
N PHE A 59 -0.28 13.71 -0.12
CA PHE A 59 -1.10 12.64 0.47
C PHE A 59 -0.44 11.27 0.32
N THR A 60 0.13 10.96 -0.84
CA THR A 60 0.78 9.67 -1.07
C THR A 60 1.99 9.51 -0.16
N ASN A 61 2.82 10.54 -0.01
CA ASN A 61 4.00 10.49 0.85
C ASN A 61 3.61 10.31 2.32
N THR A 62 2.66 11.11 2.82
CA THR A 62 2.18 10.98 4.20
C THR A 62 1.53 9.62 4.46
N ALA A 63 0.75 9.09 3.50
CA ALA A 63 0.15 7.76 3.64
C ALA A 63 1.21 6.64 3.65
N ILE A 64 2.31 6.79 2.92
CA ILE A 64 3.42 5.83 2.95
C ILE A 64 4.12 5.88 4.31
N GLU A 65 4.43 7.07 4.82
CA GLU A 65 5.05 7.25 6.13
C GLU A 65 4.20 6.62 7.24
N GLU A 66 2.89 6.90 7.27
CA GLU A 66 1.98 6.33 8.26
C GLU A 66 1.93 4.79 8.19
N VAL A 67 1.91 4.21 6.98
CA VAL A 67 1.92 2.75 6.84
C VAL A 67 3.25 2.14 7.28
N GLN A 68 4.37 2.83 7.04
CA GLN A 68 5.68 2.38 7.55
C GLN A 68 5.68 2.34 9.08
N GLU A 69 5.15 3.39 9.73
CA GLU A 69 5.01 3.42 11.19
C GLU A 69 4.13 2.29 11.71
N LEU A 70 2.98 2.02 11.06
CA LEU A 70 2.09 0.93 11.44
C LEU A 70 2.71 -0.46 11.24
N ILE A 71 3.53 -0.65 10.20
CA ILE A 71 4.27 -1.89 9.97
C ILE A 71 5.23 -2.16 11.14
N ASP A 72 5.91 -1.11 11.60
CA ASP A 72 6.87 -1.20 12.71
C ASP A 72 6.16 -1.35 14.06
N GLU A 73 5.08 -0.59 14.32
CA GLU A 73 4.32 -0.61 15.57
C GLU A 73 3.63 -1.96 15.81
N HIS A 74 3.04 -2.53 14.76
CA HIS A 74 2.30 -3.80 14.88
C HIS A 74 3.14 -5.03 14.61
N ASP A 75 4.46 -4.88 14.45
CA ASP A 75 5.40 -5.96 14.18
C ASP A 75 4.91 -6.88 13.04
N VAL A 76 4.35 -6.26 11.99
CA VAL A 76 3.62 -6.97 10.91
C VAL A 76 4.49 -8.02 10.24
N LEU A 77 5.80 -7.76 10.16
CA LEU A 77 6.76 -8.72 9.61
C LEU A 77 6.84 -10.00 10.43
N ASN A 78 6.79 -9.91 11.75
CA ASN A 78 6.80 -11.11 12.59
C ASN A 78 5.49 -11.87 12.48
N LEU A 79 4.35 -11.18 12.40
CA LEU A 79 3.05 -11.81 12.15
C LEU A 79 3.00 -12.55 10.79
N LEU A 80 3.62 -11.98 9.75
CA LEU A 80 3.73 -12.64 8.44
C LEU A 80 4.62 -13.88 8.51
N VAL A 81 5.76 -13.82 9.21
CA VAL A 81 6.64 -14.97 9.42
C VAL A 81 5.94 -16.07 10.23
N GLU A 82 5.21 -15.72 11.30
CA GLU A 82 4.41 -16.67 12.08
C GLU A 82 3.32 -17.32 11.23
N SER A 83 2.64 -16.55 10.38
CA SER A 83 1.66 -17.06 9.43
C SER A 83 2.27 -18.05 8.43
N ASP A 84 3.43 -17.73 7.85
CA ASP A 84 4.13 -18.62 6.91
C ASP A 84 4.58 -19.93 7.60
N LEU A 85 5.04 -19.85 8.84
CA LEU A 85 5.39 -21.03 9.65
C LEU A 85 4.17 -21.91 9.94
N LEU A 86 3.00 -21.31 10.23
CA LEU A 86 1.75 -22.06 10.39
C LEU A 86 1.36 -22.77 9.07
N CYS A 87 1.49 -22.10 7.92
CA CYS A 87 1.23 -22.67 6.60
C CYS A 87 2.17 -23.85 6.26
N LEU A 88 3.45 -23.75 6.64
CA LEU A 88 4.43 -24.84 6.44
C LEU A 88 4.17 -26.03 7.38
N SER A 89 3.66 -25.79 8.59
CA SER A 89 3.28 -26.85 9.54
C SER A 89 2.03 -27.64 9.13
N SER A 90 1.24 -27.10 8.19
CA SER A 90 0.08 -27.78 7.60
C SER A 90 0.39 -28.62 6.35
N LEU A 91 1.66 -28.74 5.94
CA LEU A 91 2.05 -29.74 4.95
C LEU A 91 1.89 -31.14 5.57
N PRO A 92 1.21 -32.08 4.90
CA PRO A 92 1.03 -33.43 5.43
C PRO A 92 2.39 -34.06 5.75
N ALA A 93 2.53 -34.65 6.94
CA ALA A 93 3.72 -35.37 7.40
C ALA A 93 4.13 -36.57 6.49
N GLU A 94 3.39 -36.81 5.41
CA GLU A 94 3.60 -37.87 4.43
C GLU A 94 4.84 -37.63 3.54
N CYS A 95 5.45 -36.44 3.56
CA CYS A 95 6.72 -36.20 2.88
C CYS A 95 7.98 -36.66 3.66
N TYR A 96 7.83 -37.21 4.88
CA TYR A 96 8.95 -37.62 5.74
C TYR A 96 9.15 -39.15 5.83
N ARG A 97 8.75 -39.91 4.80
CA ARG A 97 9.06 -41.35 4.68
C ARG A 97 9.48 -41.72 3.27
N ALA A 98 10.71 -41.37 2.92
CA ALA A 98 11.50 -42.11 1.94
C ALA A 98 12.95 -41.95 2.39
N ASP A 99 13.47 -42.98 3.09
CA ASP A 99 14.89 -43.30 3.36
C ASP A 99 15.06 -43.99 4.73
N HIS A 100 14.23 -45.00 4.98
CA HIS A 100 14.52 -46.03 5.99
C HIS A 100 14.10 -47.39 5.41
N ASP A 101 14.89 -47.87 4.47
CA ASP A 101 15.18 -49.30 4.23
C ASP A 101 16.56 -49.40 3.54
#